data_AF-A0AAQ4F3V8-F1
#
_entry.id   AF-A0AAQ4F3V8-F1
#
_cell.length_a   1.000
_cell.length_b   1.000
_cell.length_c   1.000
_cell.angle_alpha   90.00
_cell.angle_beta   90.00
_cell.angle_gamma   90.00
#
_symmetry.space_group_name_H-M   'P 1'
#
loop_
_entity.id
_entity.type
_entity.pdbx_description
1 polymer ?
#
loop_
_entity_poly.entity_id
_entity_poly.type
_entity_poly.pdbx_seq_one_letter_code
_entity_poly.pdbx_strand_id
1 'polypeptide(L)'
;MNSDRAGNTPVFWLQDTSSLREAARLSAQVKQDADFGPDPFKSSTIDDCLEQIVQPKNKKESSADDDYWNQSEHVAFNFEDDADDDGRRNVQFNKRPQSSASDQRKFGFDELNRVTAEVCGIAPLSSGSNLRQADLGNIQKHAERLKIGHDVPTKGLKSVNTPEETVRNIAIGQPYFLGQHRSKEDKIALLNEAVRVQDGNAIIAVLLFLKQTLKPPLFNQELMQRPKAVSHYLSHLRAVHDNSQLMDVLGMLGRTEDAAMVKYRLAVETPEAATKLRNLQSCYKSHFQSDPSLEMQAEVVREELKLLEMQLVIEEEDSKAEKEGLNILMQEFPRKAPVVGTSLVTTLYYCCLYHYNVSNSHIASPTQMKALFNLTEKQFVWTALTALAQIKHWKEIDNLFQGKSWLGKSKMRCCIGFDRAVEILAKAHAPPEVFEKYLQMVDDAEKRLTLAKLHKCHSVAIETLVYLRDRQRLLRYKSEVPPHSIPYFEIERLLNGTAVKWKN
;
A
#
# COMPACT_ATOMS: atom_id res chain seq x y z
N MET A 1 -29.46 -12.72 -73.36
CA MET A 1 -29.14 -13.81 -72.41
C MET A 1 -28.34 -13.20 -71.27
N ASN A 2 -28.77 -13.50 -70.04
CA ASN A 2 -28.67 -12.73 -68.80
C ASN A 2 -27.35 -12.87 -68.02
N SER A 3 -27.26 -11.98 -67.01
CA SER A 3 -26.65 -12.11 -65.67
C SER A 3 -25.28 -11.42 -65.50
N ASP A 4 -24.98 -10.61 -64.48
CA ASP A 4 -25.75 -9.88 -63.46
C ASP A 4 -24.83 -8.75 -62.96
N ARG A 5 -25.36 -7.54 -62.76
CA ARG A 5 -24.67 -6.41 -62.11
C ARG A 5 -25.45 -6.02 -60.86
N ALA A 6 -24.89 -6.30 -59.68
CA ALA A 6 -25.41 -5.80 -58.41
C ALA A 6 -24.83 -4.41 -58.12
N GLY A 7 -25.72 -3.42 -58.05
CA GLY A 7 -25.42 -2.06 -57.63
C GLY A 7 -25.36 -1.93 -56.11
N ASN A 8 -24.52 -1.02 -55.64
CA ASN A 8 -24.31 -0.65 -54.25
C ASN A 8 -24.93 0.73 -54.02
N THR A 9 -25.84 0.89 -53.05
CA THR A 9 -26.27 2.21 -52.54
C THR A 9 -26.84 2.06 -51.12
N PRO A 10 -26.46 2.92 -50.14
CA PRO A 10 -26.87 2.78 -48.75
C PRO A 10 -28.16 3.55 -48.45
N VAL A 11 -28.99 2.99 -47.56
CA VAL A 11 -30.23 3.63 -47.08
C VAL A 11 -29.96 4.45 -45.82
N PHE A 12 -30.48 5.67 -45.89
CA PHE A 12 -30.40 6.80 -44.98
C PHE A 12 -31.47 6.71 -43.88
N TRP A 13 -31.12 6.92 -42.60
CA TRP A 13 -32.08 7.24 -41.53
C TRP A 13 -31.46 8.24 -40.52
N LEU A 14 -31.79 9.52 -40.71
CA LEU A 14 -31.97 10.55 -39.66
C LEU A 14 -33.50 10.62 -39.43
N GLN A 15 -34.13 10.87 -38.28
CA GLN A 15 -33.76 11.48 -37.01
C GLN A 15 -34.98 11.35 -36.08
N ASP A 16 -34.76 11.28 -34.76
CA ASP A 16 -35.67 11.92 -33.80
C ASP A 16 -34.81 12.80 -32.88
N THR A 17 -34.94 14.12 -33.02
CA THR A 17 -34.11 15.13 -32.35
C THR A 17 -34.76 15.69 -31.09
N SER A 18 -35.96 15.21 -30.74
CA SER A 18 -36.67 15.60 -29.52
C SER A 18 -36.00 15.03 -28.26
N SER A 19 -35.56 13.76 -28.31
CA SER A 19 -34.89 13.04 -27.23
C SER A 19 -33.54 13.63 -26.83
N LEU A 20 -32.78 14.16 -27.80
CA LEU A 20 -31.47 14.76 -27.57
C LEU A 20 -31.56 16.12 -26.85
N ARG A 21 -32.61 16.92 -27.14
CA ARG A 21 -32.83 18.20 -26.44
C ARG A 21 -33.32 18.00 -25.02
N GLU A 22 -34.14 16.97 -24.79
CA GLU A 22 -34.60 16.62 -23.45
C GLU A 22 -33.48 16.05 -22.57
N ALA A 23 -32.61 15.20 -23.14
CA ALA A 23 -31.40 14.71 -22.48
C ALA A 23 -30.42 15.83 -22.12
N ALA A 24 -30.20 16.79 -23.03
CA ALA A 24 -29.34 17.95 -22.76
C ALA A 24 -29.90 18.86 -21.65
N ARG A 25 -31.23 19.03 -21.60
CA ARG A 25 -31.90 19.82 -20.56
C ARG A 25 -31.83 19.14 -19.19
N LEU A 26 -32.01 17.82 -19.12
CA LEU A 26 -31.88 17.05 -17.88
C LEU A 26 -30.45 17.03 -17.34
N SER A 27 -29.43 16.92 -18.21
CA SER A 27 -28.02 16.99 -17.81
C SER A 27 -27.61 18.38 -17.29
N ALA A 28 -28.20 19.46 -17.80
CA ALA A 28 -27.95 20.81 -17.29
C ALA A 28 -28.53 21.02 -15.89
N GLN A 29 -29.66 20.38 -15.57
CA GLN A 29 -30.30 20.45 -14.25
C GLN A 29 -29.48 19.73 -13.17
N VAL A 30 -28.80 18.62 -13.51
CA VAL A 30 -27.97 17.82 -12.58
C VAL A 30 -26.68 18.54 -12.19
N LYS A 31 -26.16 19.46 -13.02
CA LYS A 31 -24.92 20.20 -12.72
C LYS A 31 -25.07 21.28 -11.63
N GLN A 32 -26.29 21.66 -11.25
CA GLN A 32 -26.50 22.72 -10.24
C GLN A 32 -26.49 22.23 -8.78
N ASP A 33 -26.59 20.91 -8.52
CA ASP A 33 -26.75 20.37 -7.15
C ASP A 33 -25.60 19.44 -6.68
N ALA A 34 -24.47 19.38 -7.40
CA ALA A 34 -23.39 18.47 -7.06
C ALA A 34 -22.32 19.12 -6.15
N ASP A 35 -22.65 19.26 -4.86
CA ASP A 35 -21.63 19.34 -3.80
C ASP A 35 -21.18 17.91 -3.47
N PHE A 36 -19.97 17.53 -3.89
CA PHE A 36 -19.41 16.21 -3.63
C PHE A 36 -18.73 16.23 -2.26
N GLY A 37 -19.38 15.63 -1.25
CA GLY A 37 -18.79 15.36 0.05
C GLY A 37 -17.49 14.52 -0.01
N PRO A 38 -16.75 14.42 1.11
CA PRO A 38 -15.40 13.83 1.11
C PRO A 38 -15.38 12.33 0.80
N ASP A 39 -14.24 11.92 0.23
CA ASP A 39 -13.83 10.59 -0.24
C ASP A 39 -14.33 9.39 0.62
N PRO A 40 -15.12 8.47 0.05
CA PRO A 40 -15.68 7.32 0.76
C PRO A 40 -14.66 6.25 1.19
N PHE A 41 -13.39 6.36 0.78
CA PHE A 41 -12.34 5.38 1.11
C PHE A 41 -11.38 5.83 2.20
N LYS A 42 -11.57 7.02 2.80
CA LYS A 42 -10.71 7.50 3.90
C LYS A 42 -11.03 6.92 5.27
N SER A 43 -12.14 6.20 5.45
CA SER A 43 -12.61 5.76 6.78
C SER A 43 -12.60 4.25 7.02
N SER A 44 -11.93 3.45 6.18
CA SER A 44 -11.77 2.01 6.42
C SER A 44 -10.30 1.67 6.59
N THR A 45 -9.83 1.63 7.84
CA THR A 45 -8.49 1.12 8.20
C THR A 45 -8.49 -0.41 8.26
N ILE A 46 -7.34 -0.99 7.92
CA ILE A 46 -7.04 -2.44 7.88
C ILE A 46 -7.24 -3.13 9.26
N ASP A 47 -7.31 -2.36 10.34
CA ASP A 47 -7.47 -2.86 11.71
C ASP A 47 -8.82 -3.56 11.98
N ASP A 48 -9.88 -3.25 11.23
CA ASP A 48 -11.21 -3.86 11.43
C ASP A 48 -11.29 -5.31 10.91
N CYS A 49 -10.30 -5.79 10.15
CA CYS A 49 -10.32 -7.11 9.52
C CYS A 49 -9.56 -8.20 10.28
N LEU A 50 -8.88 -7.90 11.39
CA LEU A 50 -8.00 -8.85 12.08
C LEU A 50 -8.56 -9.45 13.38
N GLU A 51 -9.68 -8.97 13.91
CA GLU A 51 -10.30 -9.56 15.10
C GLU A 51 -11.35 -10.63 14.74
N GLN A 52 -10.92 -11.79 14.21
CA GLN A 52 -11.73 -13.03 14.28
C GLN A 52 -11.01 -14.28 13.71
N ILE A 53 -9.91 -14.72 14.32
CA ILE A 53 -9.49 -16.14 14.20
C ILE A 53 -9.09 -16.70 15.57
N VAL A 54 -9.84 -17.73 15.95
CA VAL A 54 -9.80 -18.49 17.21
C VAL A 54 -8.58 -19.44 17.24
N GLN A 55 -7.99 -19.58 18.43
CA GLN A 55 -6.85 -20.45 18.76
C GLN A 55 -7.13 -21.97 18.61
N PRO A 56 -6.08 -22.79 18.37
CA PRO A 56 -6.05 -24.18 18.83
C PRO A 56 -4.94 -24.47 19.87
N LYS A 57 -5.26 -25.45 20.74
CA LYS A 57 -4.51 -25.92 21.92
C LYS A 57 -3.31 -26.82 21.60
N ASN A 58 -2.34 -26.78 22.52
CA ASN A 58 -1.08 -27.53 22.65
C ASN A 58 -1.10 -29.05 22.36
N LYS A 59 0.03 -29.54 21.80
CA LYS A 59 0.60 -30.88 22.08
C LYS A 59 2.15 -30.87 21.95
N LYS A 60 2.83 -31.19 23.06
CA LYS A 60 4.27 -31.56 23.26
C LYS A 60 4.69 -32.75 22.38
N GLU A 61 5.95 -33.12 22.09
CA GLU A 61 7.35 -32.68 22.32
C GLU A 61 8.24 -33.66 21.49
N SER A 62 9.39 -33.21 20.96
CA SER A 62 10.70 -33.90 20.90
C SER A 62 11.54 -33.37 19.72
N SER A 63 12.83 -33.07 19.78
CA SER A 63 13.79 -32.66 20.81
C SER A 63 15.09 -32.32 20.04
N ALA A 64 15.74 -31.20 20.36
CA ALA A 64 17.14 -30.85 20.10
C ALA A 64 17.57 -30.71 18.62
N ASP A 65 17.65 -29.48 18.09
CA ASP A 65 18.76 -28.49 18.23
C ASP A 65 19.86 -28.79 17.20
N ASP A 66 19.97 -27.99 16.14
CA ASP A 66 20.74 -26.73 16.11
C ASP A 66 22.25 -27.00 16.23
N ASP A 67 22.96 -26.83 15.09
CA ASP A 67 24.31 -26.23 14.97
C ASP A 67 24.98 -26.61 13.62
N TYR A 68 24.41 -26.08 12.52
CA TYR A 68 25.05 -26.03 11.19
C TYR A 68 25.76 -24.69 10.93
N TRP A 69 25.72 -23.76 11.88
CA TRP A 69 26.44 -22.49 11.81
C TRP A 69 27.78 -22.62 12.54
N ASN A 70 28.87 -22.92 11.82
CA ASN A 70 30.23 -22.42 12.09
C ASN A 70 31.24 -23.13 11.18
N GLN A 71 31.47 -22.59 9.97
CA GLN A 71 32.81 -22.29 9.47
C GLN A 71 32.76 -21.49 8.17
N SER A 72 33.46 -20.38 8.22
CA SER A 72 33.69 -19.38 7.18
C SER A 72 34.84 -19.79 6.27
N GLU A 73 34.62 -19.74 4.95
CA GLU A 73 35.67 -19.39 4.00
C GLU A 73 35.22 -18.15 3.23
N HIS A 74 35.93 -17.05 3.48
CA HIS A 74 35.69 -15.74 2.86
C HIS A 74 35.95 -15.77 1.35
N VAL A 75 35.12 -15.05 0.59
CA VAL A 75 35.62 -14.14 -0.44
C VAL A 75 34.93 -12.80 -0.25
N ALA A 76 35.72 -11.81 0.21
CA ALA A 76 35.32 -10.42 0.22
C ALA A 76 35.19 -9.93 -1.23
N PHE A 77 34.04 -9.37 -1.58
CA PHE A 77 33.84 -8.74 -2.88
C PHE A 77 34.42 -7.32 -2.83
N ASN A 78 35.44 -7.09 -3.65
CA ASN A 78 36.04 -5.81 -3.94
C ASN A 78 35.29 -5.21 -5.14
N PHE A 79 34.92 -3.92 -5.09
CA PHE A 79 34.18 -3.25 -6.17
C PHE A 79 35.07 -2.20 -6.82
N GLU A 80 36.12 -2.64 -7.51
CA GLU A 80 36.87 -1.87 -8.51
C GLU A 80 37.20 -2.81 -9.67
N ASP A 81 36.89 -2.38 -10.90
CA ASP A 81 37.13 -2.99 -12.21
C ASP A 81 36.31 -4.27 -12.53
N ASP A 82 35.62 -4.45 -13.66
CA ASP A 82 35.92 -4.20 -15.09
C ASP A 82 34.58 -4.12 -15.88
N ALA A 83 34.36 -3.38 -16.98
CA ALA A 83 35.14 -3.16 -18.20
C ALA A 83 35.57 -4.46 -18.92
N ASP A 84 34.63 -5.07 -19.66
CA ASP A 84 34.82 -6.02 -20.78
C ASP A 84 35.90 -7.13 -20.68
N ASP A 85 35.49 -8.41 -20.74
CA ASP A 85 35.92 -9.41 -21.76
C ASP A 85 35.72 -10.89 -21.32
N ASP A 86 35.60 -11.73 -22.35
CA ASP A 86 35.17 -13.12 -22.49
C ASP A 86 36.05 -14.22 -21.83
N GLY A 87 35.46 -15.41 -21.57
CA GLY A 87 36.27 -16.64 -21.47
C GLY A 87 35.84 -17.76 -20.52
N ARG A 88 35.30 -18.84 -21.11
CA ARG A 88 35.00 -20.20 -20.58
C ARG A 88 35.98 -20.76 -19.51
N ARG A 89 35.44 -21.54 -18.54
CA ARG A 89 35.88 -22.92 -18.18
C ARG A 89 34.97 -23.62 -17.13
N ASN A 90 34.74 -24.92 -17.36
CA ASN A 90 34.12 -25.93 -16.46
C ASN A 90 35.08 -26.39 -15.34
N VAL A 91 34.55 -26.98 -14.25
CA VAL A 91 34.84 -28.35 -13.73
C VAL A 91 34.08 -28.65 -12.41
N GLN A 92 33.60 -29.89 -12.29
CA GLN A 92 32.90 -30.54 -11.15
C GLN A 92 33.86 -31.18 -10.12
N PHE A 93 33.41 -31.34 -8.85
CA PHE A 93 33.19 -32.63 -8.11
C PHE A 93 33.51 -32.64 -6.57
N ASN A 94 32.52 -33.17 -5.82
CA ASN A 94 32.53 -34.09 -4.65
C ASN A 94 32.83 -33.71 -3.17
N LYS A 95 31.77 -33.94 -2.36
CA LYS A 95 31.61 -34.77 -1.12
C LYS A 95 32.41 -34.52 0.20
N ARG A 96 31.62 -34.14 1.23
CA ARG A 96 31.64 -34.28 2.72
C ARG A 96 32.52 -35.40 3.36
N PRO A 97 33.00 -35.23 4.62
CA PRO A 97 32.25 -35.65 5.85
C PRO A 97 32.46 -34.81 7.16
N GLN A 98 31.77 -35.25 8.23
CA GLN A 98 31.41 -34.65 9.55
C GLN A 98 32.61 -34.32 10.50
N SER A 99 32.55 -33.45 11.53
CA SER A 99 31.73 -33.54 12.77
C SER A 99 32.07 -32.47 13.86
N SER A 100 31.08 -32.19 14.73
CA SER A 100 31.10 -31.71 16.14
C SER A 100 31.44 -30.26 16.54
N ALA A 101 30.51 -29.66 17.30
CA ALA A 101 30.47 -28.31 17.88
C ALA A 101 30.38 -28.36 19.42
N SER A 102 30.50 -27.18 20.06
CA SER A 102 29.88 -26.88 21.37
C SER A 102 29.66 -25.37 21.60
N ASP A 103 28.38 -25.04 21.88
CA ASP A 103 27.75 -24.00 22.75
C ASP A 103 27.92 -22.47 22.55
N GLN A 104 26.80 -21.75 22.29
CA GLN A 104 26.35 -20.52 23.00
C GLN A 104 24.90 -20.03 22.67
N ARG A 105 24.21 -19.47 23.69
CA ARG A 105 22.76 -19.17 23.80
C ARG A 105 22.28 -17.88 23.08
N LYS A 106 21.04 -17.88 22.55
CA LYS A 106 20.31 -16.72 21.97
C LYS A 106 19.19 -16.19 22.89
N PHE A 107 19.02 -14.87 22.94
CA PHE A 107 17.90 -14.16 23.60
C PHE A 107 16.93 -13.58 22.55
N GLY A 108 15.62 -13.77 22.74
CA GLY A 108 14.56 -13.35 21.82
C GLY A 108 14.03 -11.94 22.07
N PHE A 109 13.59 -11.29 21.00
CA PHE A 109 13.15 -9.89 20.90
C PHE A 109 11.88 -9.54 21.72
N ASP A 110 11.02 -10.52 22.00
CA ASP A 110 9.77 -10.27 22.74
C ASP A 110 9.98 -9.99 24.23
N GLU A 111 11.12 -10.42 24.79
CA GLU A 111 11.45 -10.16 26.20
C GLU A 111 11.93 -8.73 26.44
N LEU A 112 12.48 -8.06 25.41
CA LEU A 112 12.96 -6.67 25.51
C LEU A 112 11.81 -5.64 25.52
N ASN A 113 10.67 -5.97 24.90
CA ASN A 113 9.48 -5.12 24.89
C ASN A 113 8.59 -5.29 26.13
N ARG A 114 8.61 -6.46 26.81
CA ARG A 114 7.91 -6.61 28.10
C ARG A 114 8.63 -5.89 29.24
N VAL A 115 9.96 -5.92 29.25
CA VAL A 115 10.78 -5.25 30.29
C VAL A 115 10.67 -3.71 30.21
N THR A 116 10.36 -3.15 29.05
CA THR A 116 10.17 -1.70 28.88
C THR A 116 8.76 -1.22 29.26
N ALA A 117 7.75 -2.08 29.16
CA ALA A 117 6.36 -1.74 29.50
C ALA A 117 6.03 -1.87 31.00
N GLU A 118 6.64 -2.83 31.71
CA GLU A 118 6.36 -3.04 33.16
C GLU A 118 7.10 -2.05 34.09
N VAL A 119 8.13 -1.34 33.58
CA VAL A 119 8.93 -0.36 34.37
C VAL A 119 8.37 1.06 34.34
N CYS A 120 7.53 1.41 33.36
CA CYS A 120 6.93 2.73 33.23
C CYS A 120 5.41 2.65 33.37
N GLY A 121 4.93 2.48 34.60
CA GLY A 121 3.51 2.58 34.92
C GLY A 121 2.95 3.96 34.52
N ILE A 122 2.30 4.03 33.36
CA ILE A 122 1.61 5.23 32.89
C ILE A 122 0.19 4.83 32.47
N ALA A 123 -0.77 5.15 33.34
CA ALA A 123 -2.17 5.24 32.98
C ALA A 123 -2.41 6.50 32.10
N PRO A 124 -3.44 6.52 31.24
CA PRO A 124 -3.63 7.59 30.27
C PRO A 124 -4.31 8.80 30.93
N LEU A 125 -3.70 9.99 30.87
CA LEU A 125 -4.36 11.25 31.22
C LEU A 125 -3.88 12.44 30.36
N SER A 126 -4.84 12.96 29.60
CA SER A 126 -5.13 14.35 29.19
C SER A 126 -4.01 15.34 28.85
N SER A 127 -4.07 15.79 27.60
CA SER A 127 -3.80 17.13 27.04
C SER A 127 -3.16 18.19 27.93
N GLY A 128 -1.96 18.62 27.53
CA GLY A 128 -1.46 19.99 27.77
C GLY A 128 -0.04 20.08 28.33
N SER A 129 0.98 19.93 27.49
CA SER A 129 2.28 20.60 27.69
C SER A 129 3.17 20.47 26.46
N ASN A 130 3.68 21.61 25.98
CA ASN A 130 4.63 21.73 24.88
C ASN A 130 5.86 20.83 25.10
N LEU A 131 5.97 19.73 24.34
CA LEU A 131 7.22 18.97 24.23
C LEU A 131 8.22 19.79 23.41
N ARG A 132 9.34 20.11 24.05
CA ARG A 132 10.50 20.76 23.45
C ARG A 132 10.97 19.98 22.23
N GLN A 133 10.93 20.65 21.09
CA GLN A 133 11.62 20.28 19.86
C GLN A 133 13.10 19.97 20.20
N ALA A 134 13.56 18.76 19.88
CA ALA A 134 14.93 18.34 20.15
C ALA A 134 15.92 19.26 19.41
N ASP A 135 16.84 19.84 20.18
CA ASP A 135 17.76 20.91 19.78
C ASP A 135 18.92 20.35 18.92
N LEU A 136 18.60 19.88 17.70
CA LEU A 136 19.54 19.35 16.70
C LEU A 136 20.54 20.42 16.19
N GLY A 137 20.25 21.70 16.42
CA GLY A 137 21.16 22.80 16.09
C GLY A 137 22.51 22.75 16.83
N ASN A 138 22.61 21.99 17.92
CA ASN A 138 23.85 21.85 18.69
C ASN A 138 24.85 20.84 18.12
N ILE A 139 24.41 19.82 17.38
CA ILE A 139 25.30 18.75 16.87
C ILE A 139 26.10 19.23 15.65
N GLN A 140 25.44 19.92 14.71
CA GLN A 140 26.11 20.55 13.57
C GLN A 140 27.10 21.63 14.05
N LYS A 141 26.70 22.43 15.05
CA LYS A 141 27.60 23.40 15.72
C LYS A 141 28.76 22.73 16.47
N HIS A 142 28.55 21.55 17.07
CA HIS A 142 29.66 20.78 17.66
C HIS A 142 30.60 20.23 16.59
N ALA A 143 30.08 19.73 15.46
CA ALA A 143 30.87 19.28 14.33
C ALA A 143 31.62 20.43 13.61
N GLU A 144 31.05 21.62 13.55
CA GLU A 144 31.73 22.83 13.08
C GLU A 144 32.77 23.32 14.09
N ARG A 145 32.55 23.15 15.40
CA ARG A 145 33.58 23.34 16.42
C ARG A 145 34.71 22.31 16.32
N LEU A 146 34.44 21.09 15.82
CA LEU A 146 35.48 20.10 15.48
C LEU A 146 36.34 20.56 14.28
N LYS A 147 35.90 21.52 13.46
CA LYS A 147 36.71 22.10 12.36
C LYS A 147 37.68 23.19 12.81
N ILE A 148 37.70 23.58 14.08
CA ILE A 148 38.69 24.53 14.59
C ILE A 148 39.54 23.84 15.65
N GLY A 149 40.65 23.29 15.18
CA GLY A 149 41.71 22.74 16.01
C GLY A 149 42.96 22.38 15.21
N HIS A 150 43.22 23.04 14.08
CA HIS A 150 44.57 23.08 13.50
C HIS A 150 45.49 24.06 14.26
N ASP A 151 44.91 24.93 15.09
CA ASP A 151 45.64 25.79 16.01
C ASP A 151 45.73 25.15 17.39
N VAL A 152 46.90 24.58 17.66
CA VAL A 152 47.34 24.21 19.00
C VAL A 152 47.42 25.49 19.85
N PRO A 153 46.71 25.61 20.99
CA PRO A 153 47.05 26.61 21.99
C PRO A 153 48.42 26.25 22.57
N THR A 154 49.47 26.84 22.02
CA THR A 154 50.87 26.47 22.28
C THR A 154 51.38 26.86 23.67
N LYS A 155 50.52 27.35 24.58
CA LYS A 155 50.94 27.69 25.94
C LYS A 155 49.81 27.42 26.95
N GLY A 156 49.92 26.29 27.68
CA GLY A 156 49.29 26.17 29.01
C GLY A 156 48.68 24.83 29.42
N LEU A 157 48.31 23.94 28.50
CA LEU A 157 47.64 22.68 28.89
C LEU A 157 48.66 21.53 28.99
N LYS A 158 49.17 21.31 30.20
CA LYS A 158 50.14 20.24 30.52
C LYS A 158 49.50 18.91 30.94
N SER A 159 48.20 18.69 30.76
CA SER A 159 47.61 17.35 30.93
C SER A 159 47.16 16.80 29.59
N VAL A 160 47.81 15.72 29.16
CA VAL A 160 47.20 14.79 28.21
C VAL A 160 46.00 14.20 28.96
N ASN A 161 44.78 14.63 28.64
CA ASN A 161 43.61 14.10 29.34
C ASN A 161 43.44 12.62 28.99
N THR A 162 43.10 11.80 29.97
CA THR A 162 42.82 10.39 29.70
C THR A 162 41.56 10.25 28.84
N PRO A 163 41.32 9.09 28.20
CA PRO A 163 40.07 8.83 27.51
C PRO A 163 38.83 9.08 28.39
N GLU A 164 38.89 8.71 29.67
CA GLU A 164 37.85 8.92 30.68
C GLU A 164 37.57 10.39 30.97
N GLU A 165 38.62 11.19 31.15
CA GLU A 165 38.48 12.64 31.35
C GLU A 165 37.91 13.32 30.10
N THR A 166 38.34 12.87 28.92
CA THR A 166 37.87 13.42 27.63
C THR A 166 36.39 13.13 27.42
N VAL A 167 35.95 11.88 27.62
CA VAL A 167 34.53 11.49 27.51
C VAL A 167 33.68 12.19 28.55
N ARG A 168 34.16 12.30 29.80
CA ARG A 168 33.47 13.05 30.84
C ARG A 168 33.25 14.49 30.41
N ASN A 169 34.29 15.17 29.90
CA ASN A 169 34.21 16.55 29.44
C ASN A 169 33.16 16.71 28.34
N ILE A 170 33.07 15.77 27.39
CA ILE A 170 32.02 15.78 26.36
C ILE A 170 30.63 15.70 27.01
N ALA A 171 30.42 14.73 27.91
CA ALA A 171 29.12 14.49 28.54
C ALA A 171 28.63 15.68 29.39
N ILE A 172 29.54 16.42 30.04
CA ILE A 172 29.20 17.60 30.85
C ILE A 172 29.31 18.92 30.05
N GLY A 173 29.61 18.88 28.76
CA GLY A 173 29.71 20.06 27.89
C GLY A 173 30.93 20.95 28.14
N GLN A 174 31.99 20.42 28.76
CA GLN A 174 33.27 21.11 28.95
C GLN A 174 34.14 21.03 27.69
N PRO A 175 35.11 21.96 27.50
CA PRO A 175 36.05 21.87 26.38
C PRO A 175 36.82 20.54 26.37
N TYR A 176 36.95 19.95 25.19
CA TYR A 176 37.64 18.68 24.97
C TYR A 176 38.43 18.71 23.66
N PHE A 177 39.46 17.87 23.55
CA PHE A 177 40.27 17.74 22.35
C PHE A 177 40.51 16.27 22.02
N LEU A 178 39.82 15.76 21.00
CA LEU A 178 39.94 14.35 20.59
C LEU A 178 41.28 14.04 19.91
N GLY A 179 41.89 15.03 19.25
CA GLY A 179 43.13 14.86 18.47
C GLY A 179 44.39 14.50 19.28
N GLN A 180 44.34 14.56 20.63
CA GLN A 180 45.43 14.07 21.47
C GLN A 180 45.51 12.54 21.51
N HIS A 181 44.38 11.85 21.26
CA HIS A 181 44.27 10.39 21.28
C HIS A 181 44.66 9.84 19.91
N ARG A 182 45.97 9.64 19.72
CA ARG A 182 46.55 9.32 18.41
C ARG A 182 46.65 7.81 18.15
N SER A 183 46.96 7.03 19.18
CA SER A 183 47.13 5.58 19.05
C SER A 183 45.80 4.89 18.77
N LYS A 184 45.86 3.67 18.22
CA LYS A 184 44.64 2.87 18.00
C LYS A 184 44.01 2.51 19.35
N GLU A 185 44.85 2.18 20.31
CA GLU A 185 44.51 1.79 21.67
C GLU A 185 43.75 2.91 22.40
N ASP A 186 44.25 4.16 22.32
CA ASP A 186 43.59 5.32 22.93
C ASP A 186 42.23 5.60 22.29
N LYS A 187 42.13 5.47 20.97
CA LYS A 187 40.86 5.65 20.23
C LYS A 187 39.82 4.60 20.61
N ILE A 188 40.26 3.36 20.81
CA ILE A 188 39.39 2.27 21.28
C ILE A 188 38.98 2.50 22.73
N ALA A 189 39.91 2.92 23.60
CA ALA A 189 39.61 3.26 24.98
C ALA A 189 38.59 4.40 25.08
N LEU A 190 38.73 5.45 24.26
CA LEU A 190 37.74 6.53 24.13
C LEU A 190 36.35 6.00 23.78
N LEU A 191 36.25 5.11 22.79
CA LEU A 191 34.96 4.58 22.36
C LEU A 191 34.34 3.68 23.43
N ASN A 192 35.14 2.81 24.05
CA ASN A 192 34.70 1.95 25.15
C ASN A 192 34.16 2.78 26.32
N GLU A 193 34.86 3.86 26.65
CA GLU A 193 34.48 4.74 27.75
C GLU A 193 33.23 5.56 27.44
N ALA A 194 33.08 6.07 26.20
CA ALA A 194 31.85 6.71 25.76
C ALA A 194 30.64 5.76 25.85
N VAL A 195 30.82 4.50 25.44
CA VAL A 195 29.79 3.45 25.58
C VAL A 195 29.51 3.12 27.04
N ARG A 196 30.54 3.14 27.92
CA ARG A 196 30.40 2.90 29.36
C ARG A 196 29.59 3.99 30.06
N VAL A 197 29.83 5.26 29.70
CA VAL A 197 29.11 6.43 30.24
C VAL A 197 27.67 6.52 29.71
N GLN A 198 27.37 5.87 28.58
CA GLN A 198 26.04 5.82 27.95
C GLN A 198 25.51 7.20 27.53
N ASP A 199 26.40 8.16 27.27
CA ASP A 199 26.03 9.44 26.70
C ASP A 199 26.04 9.37 25.16
N GLY A 200 24.87 9.55 24.55
CA GLY A 200 24.72 9.43 23.09
C GLY A 200 25.53 10.45 22.30
N ASN A 201 25.70 11.67 22.82
CA ASN A 201 26.47 12.72 22.17
C ASN A 201 27.97 12.40 22.21
N ALA A 202 28.46 11.90 23.34
CA ALA A 202 29.85 11.44 23.49
C ALA A 202 30.14 10.26 22.56
N ILE A 203 29.25 9.28 22.47
CA ILE A 203 29.38 8.13 21.57
C ILE A 203 29.48 8.61 20.11
N ILE A 204 28.56 9.47 19.66
CA ILE A 204 28.55 9.97 18.28
C ILE A 204 29.81 10.81 18.00
N ALA A 205 30.19 11.71 18.90
CA ALA A 205 31.37 12.57 18.72
C ALA A 205 32.66 11.74 18.58
N VAL A 206 32.84 10.72 19.43
CA VAL A 206 33.98 9.80 19.34
C VAL A 206 33.93 8.98 18.05
N LEU A 207 32.76 8.45 17.66
CA LEU A 207 32.61 7.68 16.42
C LEU A 207 32.96 8.51 15.17
N LEU A 208 32.53 9.77 15.11
CA LEU A 208 32.86 10.66 14.00
C LEU A 208 34.37 10.95 13.93
N PHE A 209 35.03 11.13 15.07
CA PHE A 209 36.49 11.26 15.14
C PHE A 209 37.21 9.98 14.70
N LEU A 210 36.75 8.81 15.13
CA LEU A 210 37.30 7.53 14.70
C LEU A 210 37.12 7.32 13.19
N LYS A 211 35.93 7.62 12.63
CA LYS A 211 35.65 7.54 11.18
C LYS A 211 36.60 8.43 10.37
N GLN A 212 36.94 9.62 10.87
CA GLN A 212 37.84 10.55 10.18
C GLN A 212 39.32 10.16 10.26
N THR A 213 39.72 9.43 11.31
CA THR A 213 41.14 9.21 11.63
C THR A 213 41.60 7.76 11.53
N LEU A 214 40.69 6.81 11.33
CA LEU A 214 40.99 5.40 11.10
C LEU A 214 40.71 5.02 9.64
N LYS A 215 41.40 3.99 9.15
CA LYS A 215 41.05 3.39 7.85
C LYS A 215 39.65 2.75 7.94
N PRO A 216 38.82 2.80 6.87
CA PRO A 216 37.45 2.28 6.91
C PRO A 216 37.32 0.84 7.44
N PRO A 217 38.15 -0.14 7.03
CA PRO A 217 38.04 -1.51 7.55
C PRO A 217 38.26 -1.60 9.07
N LEU A 218 39.18 -0.79 9.61
CA LEU A 218 39.45 -0.76 11.05
C LEU A 218 38.31 -0.10 11.81
N PHE A 219 37.78 1.01 11.31
CA PHE A 219 36.61 1.65 11.91
C PHE A 219 35.41 0.69 11.95
N ASN A 220 35.14 0.03 10.83
CA ASN A 220 34.03 -0.93 10.70
C ASN A 220 34.20 -2.12 11.65
N GLN A 221 35.41 -2.68 11.73
CA GLN A 221 35.72 -3.76 12.67
C GLN A 221 35.46 -3.36 14.13
N GLU A 222 35.88 -2.17 14.54
CA GLU A 222 35.67 -1.68 15.92
C GLU A 222 34.19 -1.33 16.18
N LEU A 223 33.50 -0.81 15.18
CA LEU A 223 32.07 -0.49 15.28
C LEU A 223 31.25 -1.77 15.46
N MET A 224 31.48 -2.81 14.64
CA MET A 224 30.72 -4.08 14.69
C MET A 224 30.84 -4.80 16.03
N GLN A 225 31.95 -4.64 16.75
CA GLN A 225 32.14 -5.23 18.09
C GLN A 225 31.30 -4.55 19.18
N ARG A 226 30.65 -3.41 18.90
CA ARG A 226 30.02 -2.55 19.91
C ARG A 226 28.57 -2.20 19.52
N PRO A 227 27.59 -3.09 19.82
CA PRO A 227 26.19 -2.91 19.41
C PRO A 227 25.56 -1.58 19.86
N LYS A 228 25.90 -1.09 21.06
CA LYS A 228 25.41 0.21 21.55
C LYS A 228 25.91 1.37 20.67
N ALA A 229 27.19 1.35 20.30
CA ALA A 229 27.79 2.36 19.42
C ALA A 229 27.16 2.32 18.01
N VAL A 230 26.93 1.11 17.48
CA VAL A 230 26.20 0.90 16.22
C VAL A 230 24.82 1.55 16.25
N SER A 231 24.04 1.34 17.31
CA SER A 231 22.69 1.90 17.43
C SER A 231 22.68 3.43 17.38
N HIS A 232 23.59 4.07 18.13
CA HIS A 232 23.76 5.52 18.09
C HIS A 232 24.23 6.02 16.71
N TYR A 233 25.14 5.28 16.06
CA TYR A 233 25.62 5.64 14.73
C TYR A 233 24.53 5.57 13.67
N LEU A 234 23.76 4.47 13.62
CA LEU A 234 22.62 4.33 12.71
C LEU A 234 21.58 5.43 12.94
N SER A 235 21.33 5.78 14.21
CA SER A 235 20.40 6.87 14.56
C SER A 235 20.91 8.23 14.07
N HIS A 236 22.21 8.50 14.23
CA HIS A 236 22.84 9.69 13.71
C HIS A 236 22.74 9.78 12.18
N LEU A 237 23.10 8.71 11.46
CA LEU A 237 23.04 8.66 10.00
C LEU A 237 21.62 8.92 9.46
N ARG A 238 20.59 8.38 10.12
CA ARG A 238 19.19 8.68 9.80
C ARG A 238 18.85 10.17 10.02
N ALA A 239 19.32 10.75 11.13
CA ALA A 239 19.03 12.15 11.48
C ALA A 239 19.68 13.16 10.53
N VAL A 240 20.87 12.83 9.97
CA VAL A 240 21.56 13.69 8.99
C VAL A 240 21.28 13.31 7.54
N HIS A 241 20.41 12.32 7.31
CA HIS A 241 20.05 11.78 5.99
C HIS A 241 21.25 11.29 5.16
N ASP A 242 22.31 10.79 5.80
CA ASP A 242 23.44 10.14 5.13
C ASP A 242 23.07 8.70 4.76
N ASN A 243 22.19 8.57 3.76
CA ASN A 243 21.60 7.30 3.37
C ASN A 243 22.61 6.33 2.74
N SER A 244 23.65 6.83 2.07
CA SER A 244 24.71 5.99 1.50
C SER A 244 25.43 5.24 2.60
N GLN A 245 25.96 5.98 3.58
CA GLN A 245 26.65 5.36 4.70
C GLN A 245 25.70 4.50 5.54
N LEU A 246 24.44 4.90 5.69
CA LEU A 246 23.44 4.11 6.41
C LEU A 246 23.24 2.73 5.78
N MET A 247 23.08 2.66 4.46
CA MET A 247 22.95 1.38 3.75
C MET A 247 24.22 0.53 3.87
N ASP A 248 25.40 1.13 3.76
CA ASP A 248 26.67 0.40 3.90
C ASP A 248 26.80 -0.23 5.30
N VAL A 249 26.49 0.53 6.35
CA VAL A 249 26.55 0.04 7.74
C VAL A 249 25.52 -1.04 7.97
N LEU A 250 24.30 -0.88 7.46
CA LEU A 250 23.26 -1.92 7.57
C LEU A 250 23.69 -3.21 6.84
N GLY A 251 24.25 -3.09 5.64
CA GLY A 251 24.79 -4.22 4.88
C GLY A 251 25.90 -4.96 5.62
N MET A 252 26.87 -4.23 6.19
CA MET A 252 27.93 -4.84 7.02
C MET A 252 27.41 -5.58 8.25
N LEU A 253 26.28 -5.14 8.82
CA LEU A 253 25.64 -5.79 9.96
C LEU A 253 24.77 -7.00 9.56
N GLY A 254 24.72 -7.34 8.26
CA GLY A 254 23.81 -8.36 7.74
C GLY A 254 22.34 -7.95 7.77
N ARG A 255 22.05 -6.65 7.97
CA ARG A 255 20.69 -6.09 7.98
C ARG A 255 20.27 -5.68 6.57
N THR A 256 20.28 -6.65 5.65
CA THR A 256 20.03 -6.43 4.22
C THR A 256 18.62 -5.91 3.95
N GLU A 257 17.61 -6.39 4.69
CA GLU A 257 16.24 -5.88 4.61
C GLU A 257 16.17 -4.37 4.91
N ASP A 258 16.79 -3.92 6.00
CA ASP A 258 16.80 -2.49 6.36
C ASP A 258 17.50 -1.64 5.30
N ALA A 259 18.61 -2.14 4.74
CA ALA A 259 19.33 -1.47 3.66
C ALA A 259 18.45 -1.36 2.40
N ALA A 260 17.77 -2.45 2.02
CA ALA A 260 16.83 -2.49 0.92
C ALA A 260 15.69 -1.47 1.12
N MET A 261 15.14 -1.38 2.33
CA MET A 261 14.05 -0.45 2.64
C MET A 261 14.49 1.02 2.61
N VAL A 262 15.74 1.34 2.96
CA VAL A 262 16.28 2.70 2.77
C VAL A 262 16.37 3.02 1.27
N LYS A 263 16.90 2.11 0.45
CA LYS A 263 16.97 2.32 -1.01
C LYS A 263 15.59 2.43 -1.65
N TYR A 264 14.66 1.59 -1.24
CA TYR A 264 13.27 1.60 -1.69
C TYR A 264 12.59 2.93 -1.38
N ARG A 265 12.73 3.43 -0.14
CA ARG A 265 12.19 4.74 0.26
C ARG A 265 12.67 5.87 -0.66
N LEU A 266 13.97 5.94 -0.92
CA LEU A 266 14.54 6.95 -1.82
C LEU A 266 14.01 6.83 -3.24
N ALA A 267 13.76 5.60 -3.71
CA ALA A 267 13.16 5.37 -5.01
C ALA A 267 11.71 5.87 -5.06
N VAL A 268 10.85 5.49 -4.11
CA VAL A 268 9.43 5.87 -4.11
C VAL A 268 9.19 7.38 -3.87
N GLU A 269 10.09 8.04 -3.14
CA GLU A 269 10.05 9.49 -2.89
C GLU A 269 10.48 10.31 -4.13
N THR A 270 10.99 9.65 -5.18
CA THR A 270 11.34 10.34 -6.44
C THR A 270 10.08 10.94 -7.09
N PRO A 271 9.99 12.26 -7.31
CA PRO A 271 8.76 12.88 -7.82
C PRO A 271 8.41 12.48 -9.25
N GLU A 272 9.41 12.40 -10.12
CA GLU A 272 9.22 12.06 -11.53
C GLU A 272 9.04 10.55 -11.72
N ALA A 273 7.91 10.14 -12.29
CA ALA A 273 7.54 8.73 -12.38
C ALA A 273 8.49 7.86 -13.22
N ALA A 274 9.01 8.36 -14.34
CA ALA A 274 9.98 7.62 -15.15
C ALA A 274 11.30 7.41 -14.39
N THR A 275 11.77 8.41 -13.66
CA THR A 275 12.96 8.30 -12.82
C THR A 275 12.70 7.42 -11.60
N LYS A 276 11.52 7.51 -10.98
CA LYS A 276 11.06 6.58 -9.92
C LYS A 276 11.11 5.14 -10.39
N LEU A 277 10.58 4.84 -11.58
CA LEU A 277 10.61 3.51 -12.17
C LEU A 277 12.04 2.98 -12.30
N ARG A 278 12.95 3.77 -12.89
CA ARG A 278 14.36 3.39 -13.02
C ARG A 278 15.02 3.14 -11.66
N ASN A 279 14.75 4.00 -10.67
CA ASN A 279 15.28 3.87 -9.31
C ASN A 279 14.75 2.62 -8.62
N LEU A 280 13.46 2.31 -8.77
CA LEU A 280 12.85 1.09 -8.25
C LEU A 280 13.38 -0.17 -8.95
N GLN A 281 13.58 -0.15 -10.28
CA GLN A 281 14.17 -1.27 -11.02
C GLN A 281 15.60 -1.54 -10.57
N SER A 282 16.40 -0.48 -10.34
CA SER A 282 17.73 -0.60 -9.77
C SER A 282 17.69 -1.18 -8.36
N CYS A 283 16.82 -0.65 -7.49
CA CYS A 283 16.62 -1.13 -6.13
C CYS A 283 16.21 -2.61 -6.07
N TYR A 284 15.26 -3.00 -6.93
CA TYR A 284 14.78 -4.37 -7.06
C TYR A 284 15.94 -5.31 -7.42
N LYS A 285 16.71 -4.99 -8.46
CA LYS A 285 17.83 -5.83 -8.91
C LYS A 285 18.96 -5.91 -7.87
N SER A 286 19.32 -4.79 -7.25
CA SER A 286 20.52 -4.73 -6.40
C SER A 286 20.28 -5.17 -4.96
N HIS A 287 19.04 -5.09 -4.45
CA HIS A 287 18.74 -5.44 -3.05
C HIS A 287 17.72 -6.56 -2.90
N PHE A 288 16.57 -6.51 -3.59
CA PHE A 288 15.48 -7.44 -3.35
C PHE A 288 15.66 -8.77 -4.09
N GLN A 289 16.01 -8.72 -5.38
CA GLN A 289 16.19 -9.91 -6.21
C GLN A 289 17.49 -10.66 -5.88
N SER A 290 18.51 -9.94 -5.43
CA SER A 290 19.84 -10.49 -5.13
C SER A 290 19.88 -11.24 -3.79
N ASP A 291 18.92 -11.01 -2.88
CA ASP A 291 18.87 -11.61 -1.56
C ASP A 291 17.67 -12.58 -1.45
N PRO A 292 17.90 -13.91 -1.42
CA PRO A 292 16.84 -14.90 -1.28
C PRO A 292 15.99 -14.76 -0.01
N SER A 293 16.50 -14.12 1.04
CA SER A 293 15.73 -13.88 2.27
C SER A 293 14.62 -12.84 2.10
N LEU A 294 14.65 -12.07 1.01
CA LEU A 294 13.70 -11.01 0.70
C LEU A 294 12.70 -11.37 -0.41
N GLU A 295 12.53 -12.66 -0.72
CA GLU A 295 11.68 -13.13 -1.83
C GLU A 295 10.26 -12.56 -1.77
N MET A 296 9.63 -12.54 -0.59
CA MET A 296 8.27 -12.01 -0.42
C MET A 296 8.19 -10.51 -0.73
N GLN A 297 9.16 -9.72 -0.25
CA GLN A 297 9.25 -8.29 -0.50
C GLN A 297 9.57 -8.03 -1.98
N ALA A 298 10.45 -8.85 -2.58
CA ALA A 298 10.79 -8.78 -3.99
C ALA A 298 9.55 -8.96 -4.87
N GLU A 299 8.68 -9.93 -4.56
CA GLU A 299 7.43 -10.16 -5.29
C GLU A 299 6.51 -8.94 -5.27
N VAL A 300 6.36 -8.27 -4.12
CA VAL A 300 5.55 -7.05 -3.98
C VAL A 300 6.14 -5.90 -4.80
N VAL A 301 7.45 -5.66 -4.71
CA VAL A 301 8.14 -4.60 -5.49
C VAL A 301 8.05 -4.90 -6.99
N ARG A 302 8.13 -6.16 -7.39
CA ARG A 302 7.97 -6.60 -8.79
C ARG A 302 6.56 -6.30 -9.31
N GLU A 303 5.52 -6.50 -8.50
CA GLU A 303 4.16 -6.11 -8.86
C GLU A 303 3.97 -4.59 -8.95
N GLU A 304 4.58 -3.83 -8.05
CA GLU A 304 4.59 -2.36 -8.12
C GLU A 304 5.27 -1.85 -9.40
N LEU A 305 6.43 -2.39 -9.75
CA LEU A 305 7.14 -2.07 -11.00
C LEU A 305 6.25 -2.29 -12.22
N LYS A 306 5.59 -3.45 -12.29
CA LYS A 306 4.68 -3.83 -13.36
C LYS A 306 3.48 -2.88 -13.47
N LEU A 307 2.92 -2.47 -12.33
CA LEU A 307 1.83 -1.50 -12.28
C LEU A 307 2.29 -0.12 -12.76
N LEU A 308 3.44 0.36 -12.30
CA LEU A 308 3.97 1.67 -12.67
C LEU A 308 4.33 1.74 -14.16
N GLU A 309 4.93 0.69 -14.72
CA GLU A 309 5.19 0.55 -16.16
C GLU A 309 3.89 0.67 -16.98
N MET A 310 2.86 -0.07 -16.57
CA MET A 310 1.55 -0.04 -17.21
C MET A 310 0.91 1.36 -17.11
N GLN A 311 0.95 1.99 -15.94
CA GLN A 311 0.39 3.32 -15.71
C GLN A 311 1.05 4.40 -16.56
N LEU A 312 2.37 4.35 -16.75
CA LEU A 312 3.10 5.32 -17.56
C LEU A 312 2.63 5.31 -19.02
N VAL A 313 2.42 4.11 -19.59
CA VAL A 313 1.91 3.96 -20.97
C VAL A 313 0.47 4.48 -21.07
N ILE A 314 -0.39 4.09 -20.13
CA ILE A 314 -1.80 4.55 -20.10
C ILE A 314 -1.84 6.08 -20.00
N GLU A 315 -1.02 6.68 -19.13
CA GLU A 315 -1.00 8.13 -18.94
C GLU A 315 -0.53 8.88 -20.17
N GLU A 316 0.48 8.36 -20.88
CA GLU A 316 0.97 8.96 -22.13
C GLU A 316 -0.12 8.96 -23.21
N GLU A 317 -0.77 7.82 -23.42
CA GLU A 317 -1.85 7.66 -24.40
C GLU A 317 -3.07 8.52 -24.05
N ASP A 318 -3.50 8.49 -22.79
CA ASP A 318 -4.72 9.18 -22.35
C ASP A 318 -4.53 10.69 -22.23
N SER A 319 -3.36 11.17 -21.78
CA SER A 319 -3.06 12.60 -21.78
C SER A 319 -3.05 13.18 -23.18
N LYS A 320 -2.64 12.41 -24.18
CA LYS A 320 -2.74 12.82 -25.58
C LYS A 320 -4.19 12.82 -26.06
N ALA A 321 -4.92 11.73 -25.82
CA ALA A 321 -6.32 11.59 -26.23
C ALA A 321 -7.23 12.67 -25.60
N GLU A 322 -6.96 13.08 -24.34
CA GLU A 322 -7.66 14.15 -23.66
C GLU A 322 -7.39 15.51 -24.32
N LYS A 323 -6.13 15.85 -24.58
CA LYS A 323 -5.74 17.11 -25.25
C LYS A 323 -6.32 17.22 -26.66
N GLU A 324 -6.37 16.11 -27.38
CA GLU A 324 -6.90 16.04 -28.75
C GLU A 324 -8.43 15.88 -28.79
N GLY A 325 -9.08 15.71 -27.64
CA GLY A 325 -10.53 15.50 -27.56
C GLY A 325 -11.00 14.20 -28.24
N LEU A 326 -10.18 13.16 -28.25
CA LEU A 326 -10.49 11.89 -28.91
C LEU A 326 -11.28 10.91 -28.03
N ASN A 327 -11.25 11.10 -26.71
CA ASN A 327 -11.99 10.24 -25.78
C ASN A 327 -13.26 10.95 -25.28
N ILE A 328 -14.44 10.48 -25.75
CA ILE A 328 -15.74 11.06 -25.39
C ILE A 328 -16.02 10.94 -23.88
N LEU A 329 -15.62 9.82 -23.27
CA LEU A 329 -15.82 9.61 -21.83
C LEU A 329 -14.98 10.57 -21.00
N MET A 330 -13.76 10.90 -21.43
CA MET A 330 -12.94 11.92 -20.76
C MET A 330 -13.50 13.33 -20.96
N GLN A 331 -14.22 13.60 -22.05
CA GLN A 331 -14.91 14.89 -22.21
C GLN A 331 -16.12 15.02 -21.28
N GLU A 332 -16.93 13.96 -21.18
CA GLU A 332 -18.12 13.95 -20.32
C GLU A 332 -17.75 13.85 -18.83
N PHE A 333 -16.70 13.07 -18.53
CA PHE A 333 -16.15 12.84 -17.20
C PHE A 333 -14.64 13.16 -17.18
N PRO A 334 -14.25 14.45 -17.08
CA PRO A 334 -12.85 14.87 -17.07
C PRO A 334 -12.00 14.17 -16.03
N ARG A 335 -10.76 13.86 -16.41
CA ARG A 335 -9.80 13.23 -15.50
C ARG A 335 -9.47 14.21 -14.38
N LYS A 336 -9.54 13.73 -13.13
CA LYS A 336 -9.26 14.57 -11.93
C LYS A 336 -7.78 14.63 -11.60
N ALA A 337 -7.03 13.60 -11.98
CA ALA A 337 -5.61 13.44 -11.70
C ALA A 337 -5.01 12.42 -12.69
N PRO A 338 -3.67 12.41 -12.85
CA PRO A 338 -2.97 11.34 -13.55
C PRO A 338 -3.20 9.96 -12.91
N VAL A 339 -3.16 8.90 -13.70
CA VAL A 339 -3.29 7.51 -13.20
C VAL A 339 -2.00 7.02 -12.54
N VAL A 340 -0.86 7.63 -12.89
CA VAL A 340 0.47 7.23 -12.44
C VAL A 340 0.66 7.39 -10.93
N GLY A 341 1.16 6.33 -10.29
CA GLY A 341 1.40 6.28 -8.85
C GLY A 341 0.14 6.02 -8.02
N THR A 342 -1.02 5.78 -8.64
CA THR A 342 -2.22 5.36 -7.93
C THR A 342 -2.17 3.87 -7.57
N SER A 343 -3.00 3.44 -6.62
CA SER A 343 -3.10 2.02 -6.26
C SER A 343 -3.63 1.16 -7.42
N LEU A 344 -3.41 -0.15 -7.37
CA LEU A 344 -3.96 -1.09 -8.35
C LEU A 344 -5.49 -0.97 -8.47
N VAL A 345 -6.21 -0.82 -7.35
CA VAL A 345 -7.67 -0.69 -7.34
C VAL A 345 -8.11 0.64 -7.97
N THR A 346 -7.40 1.73 -7.69
CA THR A 346 -7.66 3.04 -8.31
C THR A 346 -7.37 2.99 -9.81
N THR A 347 -6.32 2.30 -10.23
CA THR A 347 -5.97 2.10 -11.64
C THR A 347 -7.04 1.27 -12.35
N LEU A 348 -7.51 0.18 -11.71
CA LEU A 348 -8.61 -0.62 -12.24
C LEU A 348 -9.89 0.21 -12.39
N TYR A 349 -10.23 1.01 -11.37
CA TYR A 349 -11.39 1.91 -11.42
C TYR A 349 -11.28 2.88 -12.60
N TYR A 350 -10.11 3.51 -12.77
CA TYR A 350 -9.82 4.40 -13.90
C TYR A 350 -10.00 3.67 -15.25
N CYS A 351 -9.44 2.47 -15.39
CA CYS A 351 -9.60 1.65 -16.59
C CYS A 351 -11.04 1.24 -16.84
N CYS A 352 -11.82 0.95 -15.79
CA CYS A 352 -13.25 0.66 -15.92
C CYS A 352 -14.07 1.90 -16.30
N LEU A 353 -13.63 3.11 -15.94
CA LEU A 353 -14.31 4.34 -16.37
C LEU A 353 -14.09 4.61 -17.86
N TYR A 354 -12.84 4.55 -18.33
CA TYR A 354 -12.48 5.08 -19.65
C TYR A 354 -12.24 4.02 -20.71
N HIS A 355 -11.95 2.78 -20.30
CA HIS A 355 -11.43 1.73 -21.18
C HIS A 355 -12.17 0.39 -21.02
N TYR A 356 -13.40 0.39 -20.49
CA TYR A 356 -14.10 -0.87 -20.17
C TYR A 356 -14.30 -1.80 -21.36
N ASN A 357 -14.59 -1.23 -22.53
CA ASN A 357 -14.97 -1.95 -23.75
C ASN A 357 -13.80 -2.15 -24.74
N VAL A 358 -12.56 -1.82 -24.36
CA VAL A 358 -11.40 -2.07 -25.22
C VAL A 358 -11.08 -3.57 -25.29
N SER A 359 -10.33 -3.99 -26.32
CA SER A 359 -9.92 -5.39 -26.44
C SER A 359 -9.03 -5.84 -25.28
N ASN A 360 -9.06 -7.12 -24.95
CA ASN A 360 -8.19 -7.69 -23.90
C ASN A 360 -6.69 -7.56 -24.21
N SER A 361 -6.31 -7.31 -25.47
CA SER A 361 -4.92 -7.03 -25.85
C SER A 361 -4.47 -5.60 -25.52
N HIS A 362 -5.42 -4.70 -25.21
CA HIS A 362 -5.12 -3.33 -24.86
C HIS A 362 -4.58 -3.23 -23.43
N ILE A 363 -3.56 -2.41 -23.24
CA ILE A 363 -2.87 -2.27 -21.95
C ILE A 363 -3.79 -1.77 -20.82
N ALA A 364 -4.70 -0.85 -21.16
CA ALA A 364 -5.71 -0.31 -20.25
C ALA A 364 -6.95 -1.20 -20.05
N SER A 365 -6.99 -2.43 -20.58
CA SER A 365 -8.16 -3.30 -20.46
C SER A 365 -8.37 -3.78 -19.01
N PRO A 366 -9.55 -3.56 -18.40
CA PRO A 366 -9.83 -4.05 -17.05
C PRO A 366 -9.72 -5.57 -16.93
N THR A 367 -10.15 -6.31 -17.96
CA THR A 367 -10.07 -7.78 -17.97
C THR A 367 -8.63 -8.25 -18.02
N GLN A 368 -7.79 -7.59 -18.84
CA GLN A 368 -6.35 -7.87 -18.87
C GLN A 368 -5.72 -7.57 -17.52
N MET A 369 -6.05 -6.44 -16.90
CA MET A 369 -5.52 -6.06 -15.58
C MET A 369 -5.91 -7.08 -14.50
N LYS A 370 -7.16 -7.56 -14.51
CA LYS A 370 -7.62 -8.61 -13.61
C LYS A 370 -6.74 -9.87 -13.71
N ALA A 371 -6.46 -10.32 -14.93
CA ALA A 371 -5.59 -11.47 -15.16
C ALA A 371 -4.12 -11.18 -14.80
N LEU A 372 -3.64 -9.98 -15.11
CA LEU A 372 -2.24 -9.59 -14.96
C LEU A 372 -1.78 -9.49 -13.50
N PHE A 373 -2.69 -9.09 -12.61
CA PHE A 373 -2.45 -8.90 -11.17
C PHE A 373 -3.25 -9.88 -10.30
N ASN A 374 -3.79 -10.95 -10.90
CA ASN A 374 -4.52 -12.00 -10.19
C ASN A 374 -5.65 -11.48 -9.28
N LEU A 375 -6.37 -10.45 -9.72
CA LEU A 375 -7.46 -9.86 -8.94
C LEU A 375 -8.61 -10.85 -8.79
N THR A 376 -9.12 -10.96 -7.58
CA THR A 376 -10.29 -11.79 -7.29
C THR A 376 -11.51 -11.28 -8.05
N GLU A 377 -12.46 -12.17 -8.33
CA GLU A 377 -13.71 -11.78 -8.98
C GLU A 377 -14.47 -10.72 -8.17
N LYS A 378 -14.43 -10.80 -6.82
CA LYS A 378 -15.06 -9.81 -5.95
C LYS A 378 -14.42 -8.43 -6.07
N GLN A 379 -13.08 -8.34 -6.01
CA GLN A 379 -12.37 -7.07 -6.18
C GLN A 379 -12.68 -6.44 -7.54
N PHE A 380 -12.68 -7.26 -8.59
CA PHE A 380 -13.00 -6.80 -9.93
C PHE A 380 -14.44 -6.29 -10.06
N VAL A 381 -15.43 -7.12 -9.69
CA VAL A 381 -16.85 -6.77 -9.83
C VAL A 381 -17.22 -5.56 -9.00
N TRP A 382 -16.70 -5.44 -7.77
CA TRP A 382 -16.94 -4.27 -6.93
C TRP A 382 -16.44 -2.99 -7.60
N THR A 383 -15.20 -3.02 -8.09
CA THR A 383 -14.55 -1.86 -8.71
C THR A 383 -15.21 -1.48 -10.04
N ALA A 384 -15.45 -2.47 -10.90
CA ALA A 384 -16.11 -2.27 -12.19
C ALA A 384 -17.54 -1.75 -12.03
N LEU A 385 -18.33 -2.33 -11.10
CA LEU A 385 -19.69 -1.85 -10.83
C LEU A 385 -19.67 -0.39 -10.38
N THR A 386 -18.77 -0.03 -9.48
CA THR A 386 -18.66 1.35 -8.97
C THR A 386 -18.33 2.33 -10.10
N ALA A 387 -17.36 2.00 -10.95
CA ALA A 387 -16.97 2.82 -12.10
C ALA A 387 -18.10 2.95 -13.13
N LEU A 388 -18.69 1.83 -13.56
CA LEU A 388 -19.75 1.83 -14.57
C LEU A 388 -21.02 2.52 -14.08
N ALA A 389 -21.35 2.41 -12.80
CA ALA A 389 -22.47 3.11 -12.21
C ALA A 389 -22.24 4.62 -12.21
N GLN A 390 -21.01 5.08 -11.92
CA GLN A 390 -20.64 6.49 -11.95
C GLN A 390 -20.88 7.14 -13.32
N ILE A 391 -20.58 6.42 -14.40
CA ILE A 391 -20.81 6.87 -15.78
C ILE A 391 -22.14 6.42 -16.37
N LYS A 392 -23.03 5.86 -15.54
CA LYS A 392 -24.39 5.44 -15.92
C LYS A 392 -24.45 4.41 -17.06
N HIS A 393 -23.41 3.59 -17.20
CA HIS A 393 -23.34 2.53 -18.21
C HIS A 393 -24.10 1.28 -17.77
N TRP A 394 -25.43 1.40 -17.61
CA TRP A 394 -26.30 0.35 -17.06
C TRP A 394 -26.29 -0.95 -17.87
N LYS A 395 -26.16 -0.85 -19.20
CA LYS A 395 -26.04 -2.03 -20.08
C LYS A 395 -24.77 -2.84 -19.79
N GLU A 396 -23.67 -2.18 -19.46
CA GLU A 396 -22.44 -2.86 -19.11
C GLU A 396 -22.50 -3.47 -17.70
N ILE A 397 -23.26 -2.87 -16.79
CA ILE A 397 -23.57 -3.47 -15.49
C ILE A 397 -24.38 -4.76 -15.66
N ASP A 398 -25.35 -4.77 -16.59
CA ASP A 398 -26.04 -6.01 -16.97
C ASP A 398 -25.08 -7.08 -17.49
N ASN A 399 -24.13 -6.71 -18.35
CA ASN A 399 -23.13 -7.64 -18.86
C ASN A 399 -22.18 -8.14 -17.76
N LEU A 400 -21.81 -7.27 -16.81
CA LEU A 400 -20.97 -7.61 -15.67
C LEU A 400 -21.58 -8.71 -14.80
N PHE A 401 -22.91 -8.73 -14.65
CA PHE A 401 -23.62 -9.76 -13.89
C PHE A 401 -24.06 -10.96 -14.71
N GLN A 402 -23.94 -10.93 -16.04
CA GLN A 402 -24.31 -12.06 -16.89
C GLN A 402 -23.30 -13.20 -16.76
N GLY A 403 -23.66 -14.23 -16.00
CA GLY A 403 -22.91 -15.48 -15.92
C GLY A 403 -23.41 -16.53 -16.91
N LYS A 404 -22.49 -17.21 -17.62
CA LYS A 404 -22.82 -18.44 -18.34
C LYS A 404 -23.02 -19.57 -17.32
N SER A 405 -24.25 -20.07 -17.20
CA SER A 405 -24.50 -21.34 -16.49
C SER A 405 -23.97 -22.50 -17.33
N TRP A 406 -23.51 -23.57 -16.67
CA TRP A 406 -23.11 -24.83 -17.33
C TRP A 406 -24.21 -25.30 -18.31
N LEU A 407 -25.49 -25.17 -17.96
CA LEU A 407 -26.62 -25.58 -18.80
C LEU A 407 -27.01 -24.57 -19.90
N GLY A 408 -26.17 -23.59 -20.22
CA GLY A 408 -26.41 -22.60 -21.28
C GLY A 408 -27.49 -21.56 -20.98
N LYS A 409 -28.21 -21.67 -19.85
CA LYS A 409 -29.15 -20.63 -19.40
C LYS A 409 -28.37 -19.48 -18.76
N SER A 410 -28.40 -18.30 -19.36
CA SER A 410 -27.86 -17.09 -18.73
C SER A 410 -28.66 -16.79 -17.45
N LYS A 411 -27.96 -16.69 -16.31
CA LYS A 411 -28.56 -16.22 -15.04
C LYS A 411 -27.69 -15.11 -14.52
N MET A 412 -28.33 -14.01 -14.12
CA MET A 412 -27.65 -12.92 -13.43
C MET A 412 -27.04 -13.45 -12.12
N ARG A 413 -25.75 -13.20 -11.92
CA ARG A 413 -25.01 -13.53 -10.70
C ARG A 413 -24.14 -12.35 -10.32
N CYS A 414 -24.08 -12.08 -9.03
CA CYS A 414 -23.25 -11.02 -8.46
C CYS A 414 -22.44 -11.62 -7.31
N CYS A 415 -21.12 -11.73 -7.47
CA CYS A 415 -20.24 -12.38 -6.49
C CYS A 415 -20.09 -11.57 -5.18
N ILE A 416 -20.48 -10.29 -5.19
CA ILE A 416 -20.53 -9.41 -4.01
C ILE A 416 -21.92 -9.35 -3.37
N GLY A 417 -22.91 -10.05 -3.94
CA GLY A 417 -24.31 -9.98 -3.53
C GLY A 417 -25.07 -8.82 -4.17
N PHE A 418 -26.35 -9.04 -4.49
CA PHE A 418 -27.20 -7.99 -5.05
C PHE A 418 -27.57 -6.92 -4.02
N ASP A 419 -27.53 -7.22 -2.71
CA ASP A 419 -27.72 -6.24 -1.65
C ASP A 419 -26.65 -5.14 -1.72
N ARG A 420 -25.37 -5.53 -1.83
CA ARG A 420 -24.26 -4.58 -2.00
C ARG A 420 -24.29 -3.87 -3.35
N ALA A 421 -24.65 -4.59 -4.41
CA ALA A 421 -24.77 -3.97 -5.73
C ALA A 421 -25.82 -2.84 -5.74
N VAL A 422 -26.97 -3.07 -5.10
CA VAL A 422 -28.05 -2.09 -4.95
C VAL A 422 -27.59 -0.88 -4.14
N GLU A 423 -26.83 -1.05 -3.06
CA GLU A 423 -26.26 0.07 -2.30
C GLU A 423 -25.35 0.95 -3.17
N ILE A 424 -24.52 0.35 -4.04
CA ILE A 424 -23.66 1.09 -4.97
C ILE A 424 -24.51 1.84 -6.00
N LEU A 425 -25.52 1.19 -6.57
CA LEU A 425 -26.43 1.80 -7.54
C LEU A 425 -27.25 2.95 -6.94
N ALA A 426 -27.68 2.82 -5.67
CA ALA A 426 -28.33 3.91 -4.94
C ALA A 426 -27.43 5.13 -4.81
N LYS A 427 -26.16 4.93 -4.41
CA LYS A 427 -25.17 6.02 -4.30
C LYS A 427 -24.89 6.69 -5.65
N ALA A 428 -24.96 5.94 -6.75
CA ALA A 428 -24.81 6.45 -8.10
C ALA A 428 -26.10 7.05 -8.69
N HIS A 429 -27.17 7.18 -7.89
CA HIS A 429 -28.49 7.66 -8.33
C HIS A 429 -29.01 6.92 -9.57
N ALA A 430 -28.92 5.59 -9.55
CA ALA A 430 -29.47 4.75 -10.61
C ALA A 430 -30.97 5.05 -10.83
N PRO A 431 -31.45 5.08 -12.09
CA PRO A 431 -32.86 5.26 -12.38
C PRO A 431 -33.73 4.23 -11.65
N PRO A 432 -34.97 4.57 -11.26
CA PRO A 432 -35.85 3.66 -10.54
C PRO A 432 -35.93 2.28 -11.21
N GLU A 433 -36.13 2.22 -12.53
CA GLU A 433 -36.23 0.95 -13.28
C GLU A 433 -34.99 0.05 -13.13
N VAL A 434 -33.79 0.64 -13.17
CA VAL A 434 -32.52 -0.08 -13.00
C VAL A 434 -32.37 -0.54 -11.55
N PHE A 435 -32.67 0.35 -10.60
CA PHE A 435 -32.57 0.07 -9.19
C PHE A 435 -33.51 -1.07 -8.75
N GLU A 436 -34.78 -0.99 -9.16
CA GLU A 436 -35.82 -1.98 -8.85
C GLU A 436 -35.47 -3.37 -9.39
N LYS A 437 -34.97 -3.43 -10.64
CA LYS A 437 -34.53 -4.68 -11.27
C LYS A 437 -33.53 -5.45 -10.41
N TYR A 438 -32.50 -4.80 -9.89
CA TYR A 438 -31.49 -5.48 -9.08
C TYR A 438 -31.92 -5.67 -7.63
N LEU A 439 -32.75 -4.76 -7.09
CA LEU A 439 -33.33 -4.93 -5.76
C LEU A 439 -34.21 -6.19 -5.67
N GLN A 440 -34.97 -6.52 -6.72
CA GLN A 440 -35.72 -7.77 -6.79
C GLN A 440 -34.82 -9.03 -6.77
N MET A 441 -33.56 -8.90 -7.19
CA MET A 441 -32.58 -10.00 -7.20
C MET A 441 -31.87 -10.20 -5.85
N VAL A 442 -32.16 -9.39 -4.83
CA VAL A 442 -31.67 -9.62 -3.47
C VAL A 442 -32.32 -10.89 -2.91
N ASP A 443 -31.50 -11.91 -2.62
CA ASP A 443 -31.96 -13.23 -2.18
C ASP A 443 -32.61 -13.21 -0.79
N ASP A 444 -32.05 -12.43 0.14
CA ASP A 444 -32.57 -12.27 1.49
C ASP A 444 -33.78 -11.32 1.49
N ALA A 445 -34.97 -11.87 1.76
CA ALA A 445 -36.22 -11.13 1.72
C ALA A 445 -36.31 -10.02 2.79
N GLU A 446 -35.68 -10.17 3.96
CA GLU A 446 -35.69 -9.14 5.01
C GLU A 446 -34.76 -7.98 4.63
N LYS A 447 -33.57 -8.28 4.09
CA LYS A 447 -32.68 -7.26 3.53
C LYS A 447 -33.32 -6.53 2.35
N ARG A 448 -33.94 -7.28 1.43
CA ARG A 448 -34.66 -6.72 0.27
C ARG A 448 -35.75 -5.76 0.71
N LEU A 449 -36.55 -6.15 1.71
CA LEU A 449 -37.59 -5.28 2.27
C LEU A 449 -36.99 -4.02 2.92
N THR A 450 -35.91 -4.16 3.67
CA THR A 450 -35.22 -3.03 4.32
C THR A 450 -34.72 -2.01 3.30
N LEU A 451 -34.02 -2.47 2.26
CA LEU A 451 -33.53 -1.62 1.16
C LEU A 451 -34.69 -0.99 0.37
N ALA A 452 -35.75 -1.75 0.10
CA ALA A 452 -36.93 -1.24 -0.60
C ALA A 452 -37.60 -0.09 0.17
N LYS A 453 -37.76 -0.23 1.48
CA LYS A 453 -38.30 0.82 2.35
C LYS A 453 -37.38 2.03 2.40
N LEU A 454 -36.08 1.82 2.60
CA LEU A 454 -35.07 2.88 2.69
C LEU A 454 -35.07 3.78 1.46
N HIS A 455 -35.16 3.17 0.26
CA HIS A 455 -35.17 3.88 -1.02
C HIS A 455 -36.57 4.19 -1.55
N LYS A 456 -37.63 4.01 -0.74
CA LYS A 456 -39.04 4.26 -1.10
C LYS A 456 -39.51 3.51 -2.37
N CYS A 457 -38.92 2.35 -2.64
CA CYS A 457 -39.35 1.46 -3.69
C CYS A 457 -40.57 0.64 -3.23
N HIS A 458 -41.75 1.26 -3.32
CA HIS A 458 -42.97 0.68 -2.75
C HIS A 458 -43.40 -0.61 -3.44
N SER A 459 -43.22 -0.73 -4.76
CA SER A 459 -43.58 -1.94 -5.52
C SER A 459 -42.86 -3.18 -4.97
N VAL A 460 -41.53 -3.12 -4.90
CA VAL A 460 -40.71 -4.25 -4.42
C VAL A 460 -40.95 -4.55 -2.94
N ALA A 461 -41.21 -3.53 -2.12
CA ALA A 461 -41.58 -3.73 -0.71
C ALA A 461 -42.89 -4.51 -0.56
N ILE A 462 -43.93 -4.13 -1.34
CA ILE A 462 -45.23 -4.82 -1.34
C ILE A 462 -45.07 -6.26 -1.84
N GLU A 463 -44.40 -6.46 -2.97
CA GLU A 463 -44.13 -7.79 -3.53
C GLU A 463 -43.39 -8.69 -2.54
N THR A 464 -42.41 -8.13 -1.81
CA THR A 464 -41.64 -8.87 -0.81
C THR A 464 -42.49 -9.27 0.40
N LEU A 465 -43.36 -8.38 0.89
CA LEU A 465 -44.29 -8.69 1.99
C LEU A 465 -45.32 -9.74 1.58
N VAL A 466 -45.81 -9.68 0.35
CA VAL A 466 -46.69 -10.71 -0.24
C VAL A 466 -45.96 -12.05 -0.34
N TYR A 467 -44.71 -12.06 -0.80
CA TYR A 467 -43.87 -13.26 -0.88
C TYR A 467 -43.67 -13.92 0.49
N LEU A 468 -43.40 -13.10 1.53
CA LEU A 468 -43.30 -13.55 2.92
C LEU A 468 -44.64 -14.01 3.51
N ARG A 469 -45.76 -13.63 2.87
CA ARG A 469 -47.14 -13.83 3.32
C ARG A 469 -47.41 -13.17 4.66
N ASP A 470 -46.70 -12.10 5.01
CA ASP A 470 -46.83 -11.42 6.29
C ASP A 470 -47.90 -10.33 6.22
N ARG A 471 -49.12 -10.68 6.65
CA ARG A 471 -50.27 -9.76 6.59
C ARG A 471 -50.13 -8.60 7.57
N GLN A 472 -49.56 -8.84 8.75
CA GLN A 472 -49.42 -7.82 9.79
C GLN A 472 -48.44 -6.74 9.37
N ARG A 473 -47.29 -7.12 8.81
CA ARG A 473 -46.32 -6.16 8.28
C ARG A 473 -46.84 -5.42 7.06
N LEU A 474 -47.64 -6.06 6.20
CA LEU A 474 -48.29 -5.36 5.07
C LEU A 474 -49.30 -4.31 5.54
N LEU A 475 -50.09 -4.60 6.57
CA LEU A 475 -50.98 -3.62 7.21
C LEU A 475 -50.21 -2.45 7.82
N ARG A 476 -49.11 -2.72 8.54
CA ARG A 476 -48.23 -1.65 9.07
C ARG A 476 -47.64 -0.82 7.93
N TYR A 477 -47.17 -1.48 6.87
CA TYR A 477 -46.60 -0.77 5.73
C TYR A 477 -47.62 0.12 5.00
N LYS A 478 -48.90 -0.29 4.93
CA LYS A 478 -49.99 0.56 4.43
C LYS A 478 -50.08 1.91 5.17
N SER A 479 -49.81 1.93 6.48
CA SER A 479 -49.81 3.16 7.27
C SER A 479 -48.57 4.04 7.07
N GLU A 480 -47.50 3.48 6.49
CA GLU A 480 -46.26 4.20 6.20
C GLU A 480 -46.26 4.85 4.79
N VAL A 481 -47.10 4.36 3.87
CA VAL A 481 -47.23 4.94 2.52
C VAL A 481 -48.23 6.10 2.49
N PRO A 482 -48.09 7.08 1.57
CA PRO A 482 -49.02 8.20 1.49
C PRO A 482 -50.47 7.72 1.25
N PRO A 483 -51.45 8.22 2.01
CA PRO A 483 -52.87 7.88 1.80
C PRO A 483 -53.31 8.19 0.36
N HIS A 484 -54.16 7.32 -0.20
CA HIS A 484 -54.68 7.44 -1.58
C HIS A 484 -53.62 7.43 -2.70
N SER A 485 -52.38 7.02 -2.40
CA SER A 485 -51.37 6.77 -3.43
C SER A 485 -51.59 5.43 -4.14
N ILE A 486 -50.94 5.24 -5.29
CA ILE A 486 -50.94 3.96 -6.03
C ILE A 486 -50.57 2.77 -5.11
N PRO A 487 -49.46 2.80 -4.33
CA PRO A 487 -49.14 1.69 -3.43
C PRO A 487 -50.18 1.50 -2.31
N TYR A 488 -50.84 2.57 -1.84
CA TYR A 488 -51.90 2.46 -0.84
C TYR A 488 -53.08 1.62 -1.38
N PHE A 489 -53.57 1.92 -2.58
CA PHE A 489 -54.66 1.17 -3.20
C PHE A 489 -54.25 -0.26 -3.57
N GLU A 490 -53.01 -0.46 -4.00
CA GLU A 490 -52.50 -1.81 -4.29
C GLU A 490 -52.47 -2.69 -3.04
N ILE A 491 -52.03 -2.14 -1.90
CA ILE A 491 -52.07 -2.85 -0.63
C ILE A 491 -53.51 -3.18 -0.21
N GLU A 492 -54.47 -2.24 -0.36
CA GLU A 492 -55.89 -2.51 -0.08
C GLU A 492 -56.46 -3.64 -0.93
N ARG A 493 -56.17 -3.61 -2.23
CA ARG A 493 -56.59 -4.65 -3.17
C ARG A 493 -56.06 -6.02 -2.78
N LEU A 494 -54.78 -6.10 -2.41
CA LEU A 494 -54.13 -7.34 -1.99
C LEU A 494 -54.68 -7.87 -0.66
N LEU A 495 -54.94 -7.00 0.32
CA LEU A 495 -55.47 -7.37 1.64
C LEU A 495 -56.93 -7.83 1.59
N ASN A 496 -57.73 -7.26 0.68
CA ASN A 496 -59.14 -7.62 0.48
C ASN A 496 -59.32 -8.81 -0.47
N GLY A 497 -58.30 -9.13 -1.27
CA GLY A 497 -58.31 -10.25 -2.20
C GLY A 497 -58.08 -11.60 -1.51
N THR A 498 -58.59 -12.68 -2.11
CA THR A 498 -58.41 -14.06 -1.65
C THR A 498 -57.21 -14.78 -2.30
N ALA A 499 -56.45 -14.07 -3.15
CA ALA A 499 -55.37 -14.64 -3.94
C ALA A 499 -54.14 -15.04 -3.10
N VAL A 500 -53.88 -14.37 -1.97
CA VAL A 500 -52.72 -14.62 -1.11
C VAL A 500 -53.15 -15.35 0.15
N LYS A 501 -52.52 -16.50 0.43
CA LYS A 501 -52.72 -17.25 1.69
C LYS A 501 -51.80 -16.69 2.77
N TRP A 502 -52.32 -15.75 3.56
CA TRP A 502 -51.57 -15.04 4.59
C TRP A 502 -51.13 -15.93 5.76
N LYS A 503 -49.93 -15.66 6.28
CA LYS A 503 -49.47 -16.07 7.62
C LYS A 503 -49.87 -14.94 8.58
N ASN A 504 -50.57 -15.30 9.66
CA ASN A 504 -51.01 -14.33 10.67
C ASN A 504 -49.98 -14.15 11.76
#